data_AF-A0A434V621-F1
#
_entry.id   AF-A0A434V621-F1
#
_cell.length_a   1.000
_cell.length_b   1.000
_cell.length_c   1.000
_cell.angle_alpha   90.00
_cell.angle_beta   90.00
_cell.angle_gamma   90.00
#
_symmetry.space_group_name_H-M   'P 1'
#
loop_
_entity.id
_entity.type
_entity.pdbx_description
1 polymer ?
#
loop_
_entity_poly.entity_id
_entity_poly.type
_entity_poly.pdbx_seq_one_letter_code
_entity_poly.pdbx_strand_id
1 'polypeptide(L)'
;MSGKNWDRVPIDAQSVDAPLSLAAVFLVVTVGGDRAALSKVASVLGQLDDLVKNVGFRDLSGRLSCIAGIGHELWARLSPDGRPRELKPFAPIDGPVHSAPSTPGDLLFHIRAERSDMCFEFERILLSSLGGSVTVVDEVTGFRYFDARDLLGFVDGTANPTGLDLPASALIGDEDADFAGGSYVVVQKYLHDLGSWAETPTHVQEEIIGRTKIDNIEIDDDDKPRKSHKSLATIED
;
A
#
# COMPACT_ATOMS: atom_id res chain seq x y z
N MET A 1 17.18 14.40 -11.73
CA MET A 1 17.87 13.12 -11.48
C MET A 1 18.40 13.09 -10.06
N SER A 2 17.60 12.64 -9.09
CA SER A 2 18.14 12.05 -7.87
C SER A 2 18.11 10.55 -8.11
N GLY A 3 19.22 9.98 -8.58
CA GLY A 3 19.35 8.54 -8.71
C GLY A 3 19.43 7.95 -7.31
N LYS A 4 18.28 7.60 -6.72
CA LYS A 4 18.22 6.88 -5.44
C LYS A 4 18.97 5.56 -5.61
N ASN A 5 20.22 5.50 -5.13
CA ASN A 5 21.08 4.33 -5.27
C ASN A 5 20.86 3.38 -4.08
N TRP A 6 19.76 2.65 -4.13
CA TRP A 6 19.37 1.68 -3.09
C TRP A 6 20.27 0.45 -3.01
N ASP A 7 21.29 0.33 -3.87
CA ASP A 7 22.25 -0.77 -3.83
C ASP A 7 23.38 -0.52 -2.81
N ARG A 8 23.50 0.71 -2.29
CA ARG A 8 24.62 1.13 -1.43
C ARG A 8 24.21 1.57 -0.03
N VAL A 9 22.91 1.81 0.19
CA VAL A 9 22.32 2.23 1.47
C VAL A 9 20.94 1.60 1.62
N PRO A 10 20.46 1.38 2.87
CA PRO A 10 19.07 0.98 3.09
C PRO A 10 18.09 1.96 2.46
N ILE A 11 16.90 1.50 2.10
CA ILE A 11 15.83 2.37 1.62
C ILE A 11 15.34 3.19 2.81
N ASP A 12 15.27 4.51 2.65
CA ASP A 12 14.73 5.40 3.67
C ASP A 12 13.25 5.07 3.94
N ALA A 13 12.82 5.17 5.20
CA ALA A 13 11.42 4.99 5.52
C ALA A 13 10.58 6.03 4.76
N GLN A 14 9.31 5.69 4.54
CA GLN A 14 8.40 6.52 3.75
C GLN A 14 8.77 6.70 2.27
N SER A 15 9.72 5.93 1.72
CA SER A 15 9.94 5.87 0.26
C SER A 15 8.74 5.23 -0.45
N VAL A 16 7.70 6.02 -0.71
CA VAL A 16 6.47 5.60 -1.42
C VAL A 16 6.79 5.05 -2.81
N ASP A 17 7.80 5.64 -3.45
CA ASP A 17 8.31 5.29 -4.77
C ASP A 17 9.30 4.13 -4.79
N ALA A 18 9.53 3.45 -3.65
CA ALA A 18 10.38 2.27 -3.61
C ALA A 18 9.81 1.15 -4.51
N PRO A 19 10.68 0.34 -5.14
CA PRO A 19 10.30 -0.54 -6.23
C PRO A 19 9.45 -1.71 -5.73
N LEU A 20 8.84 -2.43 -6.66
CA LEU A 20 8.15 -3.69 -6.35
C LEU A 20 9.13 -4.70 -5.73
N SER A 21 8.64 -5.49 -4.78
CA SER A 21 9.40 -6.49 -4.04
C SER A 21 8.77 -7.88 -4.18
N LEU A 22 9.52 -8.92 -3.81
CA LEU A 22 9.01 -10.30 -3.81
C LEU A 22 8.10 -10.62 -2.62
N ALA A 23 8.30 -9.98 -1.48
CA ALA A 23 7.53 -10.18 -0.26
C ALA A 23 7.02 -8.85 0.29
N ALA A 24 5.87 -8.89 0.94
CA ALA A 24 5.29 -7.76 1.65
C ALA A 24 4.56 -8.20 2.92
N VAL A 25 4.45 -7.31 3.90
CA VAL A 25 3.50 -7.41 5.02
C VAL A 25 2.70 -6.12 5.07
N PHE A 26 1.38 -6.24 5.07
CA PHE A 26 0.46 -5.16 5.39
C PHE A 26 -0.02 -5.38 6.81
N LEU A 27 0.42 -4.51 7.72
CA LEU A 27 0.07 -4.57 9.13
C LEU A 27 -0.77 -3.35 9.48
N VAL A 28 -2.03 -3.57 9.86
CA VAL A 28 -2.94 -2.52 10.31
C VAL A 28 -3.17 -2.68 11.81
N VAL A 29 -2.96 -1.60 12.55
CA VAL A 29 -3.13 -1.57 14.01
C VAL A 29 -4.01 -0.42 14.46
N THR A 30 -4.67 -0.59 15.60
CA THR A 30 -5.33 0.50 16.36
C THR A 30 -4.48 0.88 17.57
N VAL A 31 -4.52 2.15 17.99
CA VAL A 31 -3.71 2.70 19.08
C VAL A 31 -4.57 2.94 20.32
N GLY A 32 -4.11 2.48 21.48
CA GLY A 32 -4.76 2.69 22.78
C GLY A 32 -5.08 4.16 23.05
N GLY A 33 -6.20 4.42 23.75
CA GLY A 33 -6.71 5.79 23.94
C GLY A 33 -5.92 6.65 24.94
N ASP A 34 -5.04 6.06 25.74
CA ASP A 34 -4.29 6.77 26.76
C ASP A 34 -3.06 7.51 26.21
N ARG A 35 -2.55 8.47 27.00
CA ARG A 35 -1.41 9.31 26.62
C ARG A 35 -0.09 8.52 26.53
N ALA A 36 0.07 7.44 27.28
CA ALA A 36 1.29 6.65 27.25
C ALA A 36 1.38 5.88 25.93
N ALA A 37 0.28 5.28 25.48
CA ALA A 37 0.19 4.63 24.17
C ALA A 37 0.51 5.61 23.03
N LEU A 38 -0.09 6.82 23.07
CA LEU A 38 0.14 7.84 22.05
C LEU A 38 1.60 8.33 22.01
N SER A 39 2.19 8.59 23.18
CA SER A 39 3.60 9.00 23.28
C SER A 39 4.54 7.89 22.79
N LYS A 40 4.23 6.63 23.10
CA LYS A 40 5.01 5.49 22.67
C LYS A 40 4.96 5.32 21.14
N VAL A 41 3.77 5.40 20.55
CA VAL A 41 3.58 5.35 19.10
C VAL A 41 4.34 6.48 18.41
N ALA A 42 4.18 7.73 18.87
CA ALA A 42 4.90 8.88 18.30
C ALA A 42 6.43 8.68 18.34
N SER A 43 6.95 8.16 19.46
CA SER A 43 8.37 7.84 19.59
C SER A 43 8.83 6.75 18.62
N VAL A 44 8.03 5.71 18.39
CA VAL A 44 8.39 4.62 17.46
C VAL A 44 8.33 5.09 16.01
N LEU A 45 7.32 5.88 15.64
CA LEU A 45 7.23 6.49 14.31
C LEU A 45 8.43 7.40 14.02
N GLY A 46 8.86 8.20 15.00
CA GLY A 46 10.07 9.03 14.89
C GLY A 46 11.39 8.25 14.80
N GLN A 47 11.36 6.92 15.03
CA GLN A 47 12.53 6.03 14.95
C GLN A 47 12.43 5.04 13.78
N LEU A 48 11.44 5.19 12.89
CA LEU A 48 11.16 4.21 11.85
C LEU A 48 12.37 3.97 10.92
N ASP A 49 13.11 5.02 10.55
CA ASP A 49 14.33 4.91 9.76
C ASP A 49 15.40 4.04 10.42
N ASP A 50 15.58 4.19 11.74
CA ASP A 50 16.57 3.42 12.48
C ASP A 50 16.13 1.96 12.62
N LEU A 51 14.83 1.70 12.79
CA LEU A 51 14.28 0.35 12.75
C LEU A 51 14.52 -0.32 11.38
N VAL A 52 14.30 0.41 10.29
CA VAL A 52 14.53 -0.11 8.93
C VAL A 52 16.01 -0.42 8.75
N LYS A 53 16.91 0.47 9.19
CA LYS A 53 18.37 0.24 9.13
C LYS A 53 18.81 -0.98 9.94
N ASN A 54 18.24 -1.21 11.13
CA ASN A 54 18.61 -2.34 11.99
C ASN A 54 18.45 -3.70 11.29
N VAL A 55 17.45 -3.84 10.41
CA VAL A 55 17.21 -5.06 9.64
C VAL A 55 17.80 -4.97 8.24
N GLY A 56 17.49 -3.90 7.51
CA GLY A 56 17.87 -3.70 6.11
C GLY A 56 19.37 -3.61 5.87
N PHE A 57 20.15 -3.08 6.83
CA PHE A 57 21.60 -2.99 6.68
C PHE A 57 22.31 -4.36 6.71
N ARG A 58 21.63 -5.40 7.24
CA ARG A 58 22.15 -6.77 7.26
C ARG A 58 22.24 -7.39 5.87
N ASP A 59 21.42 -6.90 4.93
CA ASP A 59 21.41 -7.31 3.53
C ASP A 59 20.77 -6.22 2.65
N LEU A 60 21.60 -5.37 2.03
CA LEU A 60 21.12 -4.30 1.16
C LEU A 60 20.42 -4.82 -0.10
N SER A 61 20.79 -6.02 -0.57
CA SER A 61 20.10 -6.65 -1.70
C SER A 61 18.68 -7.08 -1.37
N GLY A 62 18.37 -7.19 -0.08
CA GLY A 62 17.03 -7.44 0.44
C GLY A 62 16.05 -6.28 0.27
N ARG A 63 16.53 -5.07 -0.07
CA ARG A 63 15.73 -3.87 -0.36
C ARG A 63 14.57 -3.64 0.63
N LEU A 64 14.83 -3.85 1.93
CA LEU A 64 13.81 -3.63 2.96
C LEU A 64 13.37 -2.17 2.95
N SER A 65 12.06 -1.95 2.88
CA SER A 65 11.42 -0.64 3.03
C SER A 65 10.19 -0.76 3.91
N CYS A 66 9.85 0.35 4.56
CA CYS A 66 8.63 0.46 5.34
C CYS A 66 8.02 1.84 5.14
N ILE A 67 6.71 1.88 4.88
CA ILE A 67 5.89 3.09 4.91
C ILE A 67 4.97 2.98 6.12
N ALA A 68 4.95 4.01 6.97
CA ALA A 68 3.89 4.17 7.95
C ALA A 68 2.82 5.12 7.40
N GLY A 69 1.55 4.69 7.41
CA GLY A 69 0.38 5.52 7.18
C GLY A 69 -0.31 5.82 8.51
N ILE A 70 -0.84 7.03 8.66
CA ILE A 70 -1.52 7.48 9.89
C ILE A 70 -2.97 7.79 9.55
N GLY A 71 -3.89 7.07 10.19
CA GLY A 71 -5.33 7.25 10.02
C GLY A 71 -5.81 8.61 10.53
N HIS A 72 -6.94 9.07 9.98
CA HIS A 72 -7.51 10.39 10.30
C HIS A 72 -7.68 10.65 11.81
N GLU A 73 -8.27 9.70 12.53
CA GLU A 73 -8.55 9.83 13.97
C GLU A 73 -7.26 9.88 14.81
N LEU A 74 -6.26 9.05 14.46
CA LEU A 74 -4.97 9.09 15.13
C LEU A 74 -4.20 10.38 14.83
N TRP A 75 -4.27 10.86 13.58
CA TRP A 75 -3.65 12.12 13.19
C TRP A 75 -4.14 13.28 14.07
N ALA A 76 -5.47 13.39 14.25
CA ALA A 76 -6.06 14.43 15.09
C ALA A 76 -5.58 14.39 16.55
N ARG A 77 -5.17 13.22 17.04
CA ARG A 77 -4.60 13.05 18.39
C ARG A 77 -3.11 13.40 18.44
N LEU A 78 -2.35 13.13 17.38
CA LEU A 78 -0.90 13.36 17.31
C LEU A 78 -0.54 14.80 16.95
N SER A 79 -1.26 15.39 16.00
CA SER A 79 -0.99 16.72 15.45
C SER A 79 -2.32 17.50 15.31
N PRO A 80 -2.88 18.02 16.41
CA PRO A 80 -4.19 18.68 16.40
C PRO A 80 -4.17 20.02 15.64
N ASP A 81 -3.01 20.66 15.53
CA ASP A 81 -2.87 22.03 15.00
C ASP A 81 -2.64 22.08 13.47
N GLY A 82 -2.51 20.93 12.81
CA GLY A 82 -2.29 20.86 11.37
C GLY A 82 -2.52 19.46 10.81
N ARG A 83 -3.19 19.37 9.66
CA ARG A 83 -3.56 18.10 9.00
C ARG A 83 -3.49 18.25 7.48
N PRO A 84 -3.04 17.21 6.74
CA PRO A 84 -3.11 17.20 5.28
C PRO A 84 -4.53 17.47 4.80
N ARG A 85 -4.67 18.33 3.79
CA ARG A 85 -5.94 18.91 3.35
C ARG A 85 -7.04 17.88 3.07
N GLU A 86 -6.67 16.72 2.52
CA GLU A 86 -7.61 15.67 2.11
C GLU A 86 -7.66 14.47 3.07
N LEU A 87 -6.92 14.49 4.19
CA LEU A 87 -6.89 13.37 5.13
C LEU A 87 -8.23 13.22 5.84
N LYS A 88 -9.07 12.31 5.37
CA LYS A 88 -10.40 12.00 5.91
C LYS A 88 -10.59 10.49 6.06
N PRO A 89 -11.52 10.02 6.91
CA PRO A 89 -11.88 8.61 6.93
C PRO A 89 -12.37 8.17 5.55
N PHE A 90 -12.11 6.91 5.19
CA PHE A 90 -12.64 6.34 3.96
C PHE A 90 -14.17 6.43 3.97
N ALA A 91 -14.75 7.02 2.92
CA ALA A 91 -16.18 7.12 2.75
C ALA A 91 -16.69 5.78 2.18
N PRO A 92 -17.51 5.02 2.92
CA PRO A 92 -18.04 3.76 2.40
C PRO A 92 -18.87 4.00 1.15
N ILE A 93 -18.76 3.08 0.19
CA ILE A 93 -19.48 3.16 -1.09
C ILE A 93 -20.42 1.97 -1.18
N ASP A 94 -21.73 2.24 -1.25
CA ASP A 94 -22.75 1.22 -1.43
C ASP A 94 -23.31 1.29 -2.84
N GLY A 95 -22.95 0.30 -3.66
CA GLY A 95 -23.50 0.09 -4.99
C GLY A 95 -24.74 -0.80 -4.98
N PRO A 96 -25.37 -1.02 -6.14
CA PRO A 96 -26.54 -1.89 -6.25
C PRO A 96 -26.24 -3.37 -5.98
N VAL A 97 -24.98 -3.79 -6.10
CA VAL A 97 -24.54 -5.20 -5.95
C VAL A 97 -23.38 -5.34 -4.95
N HIS A 98 -22.43 -4.40 -4.98
CA HIS A 98 -21.21 -4.46 -4.18
C HIS A 98 -21.11 -3.27 -3.23
N SER A 99 -20.50 -3.49 -2.07
CA SER A 99 -20.18 -2.46 -1.10
C SER A 99 -18.67 -2.42 -0.84
N ALA A 100 -18.11 -1.21 -0.75
CA ALA A 100 -16.78 -0.95 -0.23
C ALA A 100 -16.92 -0.41 1.20
N PRO A 101 -16.74 -1.24 2.24
CA PRO A 101 -16.93 -0.81 3.62
C PRO A 101 -15.78 0.08 4.11
N SER A 102 -16.05 0.87 5.14
CA SER A 102 -15.04 1.57 5.93
C SER A 102 -14.76 0.78 7.21
N THR A 103 -13.51 0.37 7.42
CA THR A 103 -13.09 -0.46 8.55
C THR A 103 -12.04 0.24 9.41
N PRO A 104 -11.91 -0.10 10.71
CA PRO A 104 -10.93 0.55 11.60
C PRO A 104 -9.48 0.38 11.15
N GLY A 105 -8.64 1.37 11.48
CA GLY A 105 -7.19 1.35 11.28
C GLY A 105 -6.57 2.70 11.63
N ASP A 106 -5.75 2.74 12.68
CA ASP A 106 -5.08 3.96 13.12
C ASP A 106 -3.69 4.12 12.49
N LEU A 107 -2.99 2.99 12.29
CA LEU A 107 -1.71 2.94 11.60
C LEU A 107 -1.72 1.81 10.59
N LEU A 108 -1.12 2.09 9.43
CA LEU A 108 -0.70 1.09 8.45
C LEU A 108 0.82 1.02 8.47
N PHE A 109 1.39 -0.18 8.52
CA PHE A 109 2.78 -0.43 8.14
C PHE A 109 2.79 -1.29 6.89
N HIS A 110 3.25 -0.71 5.79
CA HIS A 110 3.48 -1.44 4.54
C HIS A 110 4.98 -1.76 4.44
N ILE A 111 5.30 -3.00 4.78
CA ILE A 111 6.67 -3.52 4.89
C ILE A 111 6.95 -4.33 3.62
N ARG A 112 8.05 -4.05 2.93
CA ARG A 112 8.41 -4.71 1.67
C ARG A 112 9.87 -5.11 1.67
N ALA A 113 10.18 -6.29 1.13
CA ALA A 113 11.55 -6.75 0.93
C ALA A 113 11.62 -7.83 -0.17
N GLU A 114 12.81 -8.10 -0.68
CA GLU A 114 13.08 -9.22 -1.59
C GLU A 114 13.01 -10.58 -0.88
N ARG A 115 12.96 -10.58 0.45
CA ARG A 115 12.92 -11.80 1.27
C ARG A 115 11.87 -11.67 2.37
N SER A 116 11.06 -12.72 2.54
CA SER A 116 10.00 -12.75 3.55
C SER A 116 10.52 -12.70 4.99
N ASP A 117 11.70 -13.27 5.26
CA ASP A 117 12.30 -13.27 6.59
C ASP A 117 12.69 -11.87 7.07
N MET A 118 13.05 -10.96 6.16
CA MET A 118 13.32 -9.56 6.49
C MET A 118 12.05 -8.80 6.85
N CYS A 119 10.95 -9.03 6.13
CA CYS A 119 9.64 -8.46 6.48
C CYS A 119 9.22 -8.93 7.88
N PHE A 120 9.29 -10.24 8.13
CA PHE A 120 8.95 -10.82 9.43
C PHE A 120 9.82 -10.28 10.57
N GLU A 121 11.14 -10.23 10.40
CA GLU A 121 12.03 -9.75 11.46
C GLU A 121 11.81 -8.26 11.76
N PHE A 122 11.56 -7.45 10.73
CA PHE A 122 11.22 -6.05 10.91
C PHE A 122 9.89 -5.88 11.64
N GLU A 123 8.84 -6.59 11.22
CA GLU A 123 7.54 -6.61 11.88
C GLU A 123 7.65 -7.01 13.35
N ARG A 124 8.40 -8.08 13.65
CA ARG A 124 8.63 -8.56 15.02
C ARG A 124 9.26 -7.48 15.90
N ILE A 125 10.30 -6.80 15.40
CA ILE A 125 10.97 -5.71 16.13
C ILE A 125 10.03 -4.51 16.29
N LEU A 126 9.28 -4.16 15.25
CA LEU A 126 8.32 -3.06 15.26
C LEU A 126 7.21 -3.30 16.29
N LEU A 127 6.55 -4.45 16.26
CA LEU A 127 5.49 -4.83 17.22
C LEU A 127 6.04 -4.94 18.64
N SER A 128 7.24 -5.49 18.82
CA SER A 128 7.91 -5.50 20.14
C SER A 128 8.20 -4.09 20.64
N SER A 129 8.50 -3.16 19.74
CA SER A 129 8.77 -1.76 20.09
C SER A 129 7.48 -1.03 20.46
N LEU A 130 6.38 -1.27 19.74
CA LEU A 130 5.06 -0.69 20.02
C LEU A 130 4.45 -1.27 21.31
N GLY A 131 4.68 -2.55 21.58
CA GLY A 131 4.19 -3.27 22.75
C GLY A 131 2.67 -3.20 22.89
N GLY A 132 2.18 -3.13 24.14
CA GLY A 132 0.74 -3.03 24.43
C GLY A 132 0.08 -1.70 24.07
N SER A 133 0.79 -0.78 23.41
CA SER A 133 0.24 0.51 22.98
C SER A 133 -0.69 0.37 21.77
N VAL A 134 -0.59 -0.75 21.05
CA VAL A 134 -1.34 -1.03 19.83
C VAL A 134 -2.05 -2.37 19.91
N THR A 135 -3.04 -2.57 19.05
CA THR A 135 -3.70 -3.86 18.82
C THR A 135 -3.71 -4.10 17.32
N VAL A 136 -3.23 -5.27 16.89
CA VAL A 136 -3.29 -5.69 15.49
C VAL A 136 -4.74 -5.97 15.12
N VAL A 137 -5.23 -5.30 14.07
CA VAL A 137 -6.60 -5.46 13.56
C VAL A 137 -6.64 -6.15 12.21
N ASP A 138 -5.57 -6.05 11.42
CA ASP A 138 -5.37 -6.89 10.25
C ASP A 138 -3.87 -7.10 9.98
N GLU A 139 -3.53 -8.28 9.48
CA GLU A 139 -2.17 -8.64 9.09
C GLU A 139 -2.25 -9.52 7.83
N VAL A 140 -1.55 -9.12 6.77
CA VAL A 140 -1.50 -9.86 5.51
C VAL A 140 -0.07 -9.98 5.03
N THR A 141 0.43 -11.21 4.94
CA THR A 141 1.67 -11.50 4.23
C THR A 141 1.38 -11.63 2.73
N GLY A 142 1.89 -10.69 1.94
CA GLY A 142 1.83 -10.68 0.50
C GLY A 142 3.07 -11.34 -0.14
N PHE A 143 2.89 -11.87 -1.33
CA PHE A 143 3.97 -12.42 -2.15
C PHE A 143 3.75 -12.02 -3.61
N ARG A 144 4.84 -11.81 -4.35
CA ARG A 144 4.76 -11.69 -5.80
C ARG A 144 4.47 -13.05 -6.42
N TYR A 145 3.43 -13.14 -7.23
CA TYR A 145 3.06 -14.35 -7.94
C TYR A 145 3.55 -14.31 -9.38
N PHE A 146 4.39 -15.27 -9.76
CA PHE A 146 5.04 -15.38 -11.08
C PHE A 146 5.65 -14.04 -11.58
N ASP A 147 5.36 -13.68 -12.82
CA ASP A 147 5.76 -12.49 -13.58
C ASP A 147 4.91 -11.25 -13.21
N ALA A 148 4.67 -11.04 -11.90
CA ALA A 148 3.85 -9.96 -11.34
C ALA A 148 2.35 -10.09 -11.66
N ARG A 149 1.82 -11.29 -11.46
CA ARG A 149 0.39 -11.58 -11.61
C ARG A 149 -0.37 -11.45 -10.29
N ASP A 150 -1.65 -11.14 -10.38
CA ASP A 150 -2.61 -11.37 -9.30
C ASP A 150 -3.04 -12.84 -9.23
N LEU A 151 -3.88 -13.19 -8.25
CA LEU A 151 -4.43 -14.54 -8.11
C LEU A 151 -5.46 -14.91 -9.18
N LEU A 152 -5.98 -13.94 -9.93
CA LEU A 152 -6.85 -14.17 -11.09
C LEU A 152 -6.04 -14.58 -12.35
N GLY A 153 -4.72 -14.42 -12.28
CA GLY A 153 -3.75 -14.83 -13.29
C GLY A 153 -3.46 -13.76 -14.33
N PHE A 154 -3.80 -12.50 -14.07
CA PHE A 154 -3.49 -11.36 -14.94
C PHE A 154 -2.30 -10.59 -14.36
N VAL A 155 -1.47 -10.00 -15.22
CA VAL A 155 -0.37 -9.13 -14.77
C VAL A 155 -0.97 -7.85 -14.18
N ASP A 156 -0.54 -7.48 -12.98
CA ASP A 156 -1.09 -6.36 -12.22
C ASP A 156 -0.04 -5.25 -12.00
N GLY A 157 -0.47 -3.99 -12.08
CA GLY A 157 0.38 -2.80 -11.98
C GLY A 157 0.99 -2.32 -13.31
N THR A 158 0.56 -2.88 -14.45
CA THR A 158 1.08 -2.51 -15.78
C THR A 158 0.88 -1.03 -16.12
N ALA A 159 -0.25 -0.46 -15.70
CA ALA A 159 -0.61 0.94 -15.95
C ALA A 159 -0.12 1.90 -14.86
N ASN A 160 0.69 1.43 -13.89
CA ASN A 160 1.21 2.31 -12.84
C ASN A 160 2.13 3.39 -13.45
N PRO A 161 2.07 4.63 -12.92
CA PRO A 161 3.00 5.67 -13.34
C PRO A 161 4.44 5.24 -13.02
N THR A 162 5.36 5.57 -13.91
CA THR A 162 6.78 5.22 -13.75
C THR A 162 7.68 6.43 -13.95
N GLY A 163 8.92 6.34 -13.48
CA GLY A 163 9.92 7.37 -13.71
C GLY A 163 9.50 8.73 -13.15
N LEU A 164 9.36 9.72 -14.03
CA LEU A 164 9.07 11.11 -13.65
C LEU A 164 7.59 11.34 -13.30
N ASP A 165 6.68 10.47 -13.74
CA ASP A 165 5.24 10.64 -13.51
C ASP A 165 4.85 10.18 -12.09
N LEU A 166 5.62 9.26 -11.50
CA LEU A 166 5.30 8.67 -10.20
C LEU A 166 5.20 9.72 -9.08
N PRO A 167 6.18 10.62 -8.87
CA PRO A 167 6.06 11.65 -7.85
C PRO A 167 4.83 12.53 -8.04
N ALA A 168 4.49 12.90 -9.29
CA ALA A 168 3.35 13.75 -9.60
C ALA A 168 2.00 13.05 -9.32
N SER A 169 1.94 11.72 -9.45
CA SER A 169 0.72 10.96 -9.17
C SER A 169 0.57 10.53 -7.71
N ALA A 170 1.68 10.39 -6.96
CA ALA A 170 1.67 9.73 -5.65
C ALA A 170 2.02 10.65 -4.48
N LEU A 171 2.71 11.78 -4.72
CA LEU A 171 3.18 12.66 -3.65
C LEU A 171 2.39 13.97 -3.63
N ILE A 172 2.10 14.44 -2.42
CA ILE A 172 1.57 15.78 -2.17
C ILE A 172 2.60 16.81 -2.65
N GLY A 173 2.15 17.79 -3.43
CA GLY A 173 2.95 18.88 -3.96
C GLY A 173 2.67 20.23 -3.28
N ASP A 174 2.89 21.31 -4.04
CA ASP A 174 2.73 22.69 -3.56
C ASP A 174 1.26 23.04 -3.24
N GLU A 175 0.29 22.22 -3.67
CA GLU A 175 -1.12 22.38 -3.34
C GLU A 175 -1.43 22.22 -1.85
N ASP A 176 -0.51 21.60 -1.10
CA ASP A 176 -0.54 21.45 0.36
C ASP A 176 0.89 21.45 0.94
N ALA A 177 1.59 22.59 0.77
CA ALA A 177 3.03 22.73 0.97
C ALA A 177 3.56 22.29 2.34
N ASP A 178 2.77 22.40 3.41
CA ASP A 178 3.16 21.95 4.77
C ASP A 178 3.32 20.42 4.86
N PHE A 179 2.71 19.69 3.91
CA PHE A 179 2.72 18.23 3.83
C PHE A 179 3.34 17.70 2.53
N ALA A 180 4.02 18.56 1.76
CA ALA A 180 4.66 18.19 0.50
C ALA A 180 5.65 17.01 0.69
N GLY A 181 5.61 16.06 -0.23
CA GLY A 181 6.34 14.79 -0.15
C GLY A 181 5.62 13.68 0.65
N GLY A 182 4.52 14.00 1.33
CA GLY A 182 3.58 13.01 1.88
C GLY A 182 2.77 12.32 0.79
N SER A 183 1.91 11.37 1.17
CA SER A 183 1.02 10.65 0.25
C SER A 183 -0.25 10.21 0.94
N TYR A 184 -1.34 10.04 0.19
CA TYR A 184 -2.58 9.43 0.67
C TYR A 184 -2.63 7.98 0.20
N VAL A 185 -2.87 7.06 1.14
CA VAL A 185 -2.95 5.63 0.87
C VAL A 185 -4.30 5.07 1.31
N VAL A 186 -4.88 4.22 0.47
CA VAL A 186 -6.09 3.44 0.76
C VAL A 186 -5.71 1.97 0.64
N VAL A 187 -6.14 1.15 1.60
CA VAL A 187 -5.96 -0.31 1.57
C VAL A 187 -7.31 -1.01 1.61
N GLN A 188 -7.47 -2.03 0.79
CA GLN A 188 -8.65 -2.90 0.75
C GLN A 188 -8.20 -4.35 0.61
N LYS A 189 -8.74 -5.23 1.46
CA LYS A 189 -8.47 -6.67 1.39
C LYS A 189 -9.58 -7.37 0.61
N TYR A 190 -9.26 -7.80 -0.61
CA TYR A 190 -10.19 -8.54 -1.45
C TYR A 190 -10.02 -10.06 -1.24
N LEU A 191 -11.14 -10.76 -1.11
CA LEU A 191 -11.20 -12.22 -1.20
C LEU A 191 -11.84 -12.58 -2.53
N HIS A 192 -11.12 -13.36 -3.33
CA HIS A 192 -11.60 -13.81 -4.64
C HIS A 192 -12.28 -15.18 -4.55
N ASP A 193 -13.42 -15.34 -5.21
CA ASP A 193 -13.97 -16.66 -5.51
C ASP A 193 -13.21 -17.28 -6.68
N LEU A 194 -12.09 -17.92 -6.37
CA LEU A 194 -11.24 -18.56 -7.38
C LEU A 194 -11.90 -19.76 -8.05
N GLY A 195 -12.89 -20.39 -7.41
CA GLY A 195 -13.64 -21.51 -7.98
C GLY A 195 -14.49 -21.03 -9.17
N SER A 196 -15.33 -20.02 -8.91
CA SER A 196 -16.18 -19.40 -9.92
C SER A 196 -15.35 -18.72 -11.02
N TRP A 197 -14.22 -18.10 -10.66
CA TRP A 197 -13.31 -17.51 -11.63
C TRP A 197 -12.72 -18.55 -12.59
N ALA A 198 -12.27 -19.71 -12.08
CA ALA A 198 -11.68 -20.77 -12.88
C ALA A 198 -12.66 -21.38 -13.90
N GLU A 199 -13.97 -21.36 -13.61
CA GLU A 199 -15.02 -21.81 -14.53
C GLU A 199 -15.34 -20.78 -15.64
N THR A 200 -14.92 -19.51 -15.46
CA THR A 200 -15.15 -18.45 -16.44
C THR A 200 -14.20 -18.63 -17.64
N PRO A 201 -14.70 -18.73 -18.89
CA PRO A 201 -13.84 -18.86 -20.07
C PRO A 201 -12.85 -17.70 -20.22
N THR A 202 -11.63 -17.98 -20.71
CA THR A 202 -10.56 -16.98 -20.81
C THR A 202 -10.98 -15.69 -21.51
N HIS A 203 -11.67 -15.77 -22.65
CA HIS A 203 -12.12 -14.57 -23.37
C HIS A 203 -13.05 -13.69 -22.53
N VAL A 204 -13.90 -14.29 -21.68
CA VAL A 204 -14.77 -13.54 -20.76
C VAL A 204 -13.96 -12.94 -19.61
N GLN A 205 -12.94 -13.64 -19.10
CA GLN A 205 -12.02 -13.08 -18.11
C GLN A 205 -11.28 -11.86 -18.68
N GLU A 206 -10.80 -11.94 -19.93
CA GLU A 206 -10.14 -10.85 -20.64
C GLU A 206 -11.08 -9.66 -20.86
N GLU A 207 -12.36 -9.89 -21.18
CA GLU A 207 -13.37 -8.83 -21.25
C GLU A 207 -13.64 -8.17 -19.88
N ILE A 208 -13.64 -8.96 -18.80
CA ILE A 208 -13.84 -8.45 -17.44
C ILE A 208 -12.66 -7.57 -17.02
N ILE A 209 -11.43 -7.98 -17.31
CA ILE A 209 -10.22 -7.26 -16.91
C ILE A 209 -9.90 -6.09 -17.86
N GLY A 210 -10.11 -6.27 -19.16
CA GLY A 210 -9.75 -5.30 -20.21
C GLY A 210 -8.35 -5.49 -20.78
N ARG A 211 -7.75 -6.67 -20.62
CA ARG A 211 -6.42 -7.03 -21.14
C ARG A 211 -6.39 -8.49 -21.55
N THR A 212 -5.51 -8.88 -22.47
CA THR A 212 -5.25 -10.29 -22.78
C THR A 212 -4.50 -10.96 -21.62
N LYS A 213 -4.81 -12.22 -21.33
CA LYS A 213 -4.35 -12.88 -20.10
C LYS A 213 -2.87 -13.24 -20.15
N ILE A 214 -2.41 -13.80 -21.26
CA ILE A 214 -1.02 -14.28 -21.39
C ILE A 214 -0.09 -13.09 -21.68
N ASP A 215 -0.38 -12.36 -22.74
CA ASP A 215 0.51 -11.32 -23.28
C ASP A 215 0.33 -9.96 -22.60
N ASN A 216 -0.68 -9.82 -21.73
CA ASN A 216 -0.96 -8.59 -21.00
C ASN A 216 -1.15 -7.38 -21.91
N ILE A 217 -1.74 -7.59 -23.09
CA ILE A 217 -2.00 -6.53 -24.08
C ILE A 217 -3.32 -5.87 -23.72
N GLU A 218 -3.33 -4.55 -23.72
CA GLU A 218 -4.55 -3.78 -23.46
C GLU A 218 -5.61 -4.03 -24.53
N ILE A 219 -6.87 -4.13 -24.11
CA ILE A 219 -8.01 -4.19 -25.01
C ILE A 219 -8.62 -2.79 -25.08
N ASP A 220 -8.81 -2.29 -26.30
CA ASP A 220 -9.41 -0.97 -26.55
C ASP A 220 -10.81 -0.90 -25.94
N ASP A 221 -11.14 0.27 -25.40
CA ASP A 221 -12.47 0.49 -24.85
C ASP A 221 -13.51 0.47 -25.98
N ASP A 222 -14.64 -0.17 -25.72
CA ASP A 222 -15.78 -0.22 -26.64
C ASP A 222 -17.03 0.42 -26.01
N ASP A 223 -18.06 0.61 -26.82
CA ASP A 223 -19.34 1.19 -26.39
C ASP A 223 -20.24 0.20 -25.64
N LYS A 224 -19.72 -0.96 -25.19
CA LYS A 224 -20.57 -1.93 -24.48
C LYS A 224 -21.04 -1.36 -23.14
N PRO A 225 -22.28 -1.69 -22.71
CA PRO A 225 -22.81 -1.25 -21.42
C PRO A 225 -22.01 -1.74 -20.21
N ARG A 226 -21.44 -2.94 -20.32
CA ARG A 226 -20.56 -3.51 -19.29
C ARG A 226 -19.12 -3.10 -19.59
N LYS A 227 -18.59 -2.20 -18.79
CA LYS A 227 -17.20 -1.76 -18.88
C LYS A 227 -16.26 -2.74 -18.18
N SER A 228 -15.03 -2.84 -18.67
CA SER A 228 -13.97 -3.65 -18.07
C SER A 228 -13.43 -2.98 -16.80
N HIS A 229 -12.68 -3.73 -15.97
CA HIS A 229 -11.98 -3.18 -14.82
C HIS A 229 -11.04 -2.03 -15.23
N LYS A 230 -10.24 -2.23 -16.27
CA LYS A 230 -9.38 -1.20 -16.86
C LYS A 230 -10.17 0.06 -17.19
N SER A 231 -11.26 -0.06 -17.96
CA SER A 231 -12.05 1.10 -18.40
C SER A 231 -12.69 1.85 -17.22
N LEU A 232 -13.12 1.13 -16.17
CA LEU A 232 -13.69 1.73 -14.96
C LEU A 232 -12.64 2.39 -14.07
N ALA A 233 -11.37 2.00 -14.20
CA ALA A 233 -10.24 2.56 -13.46
C ALA A 233 -9.50 3.68 -14.23
N THR A 234 -9.83 3.90 -15.51
CA THR A 234 -9.36 5.06 -16.27
C THR A 234 -10.19 6.30 -15.87
N ILE A 235 -9.52 7.29 -15.26
CA ILE A 235 -10.11 8.55 -14.84
C ILE A 235 -9.48 9.67 -15.68
N GLU A 236 -10.33 10.43 -16.37
CA GLU A 236 -9.94 11.62 -17.13
C GLU A 236 -10.58 12.86 -16.48
N ASP A 237 -9.84 13.98 -16.46
CA ASP A 237 -10.28 15.27 -15.91
C ASP A 237 -11.29 16.01 -16.81
#